data_AF-A0A151AZS9-F1
#
_entry.id   AF-A0A151AZS9-F1
#
_cell.length_a   1.000
_cell.length_b   1.000
_cell.length_c   1.000
_cell.angle_alpha   90.00
_cell.angle_beta   90.00
_cell.angle_gamma   90.00
#
_symmetry.space_group_name_H-M   'P 1'
#
loop_
_entity.id
_entity.type
_entity.pdbx_description
1 polymer ?
#
loop_
_entity_poly.entity_id
_entity_poly.type
_entity_poly.pdbx_seq_one_letter_code
_entity_poly.pdbx_strand_id
1 'polypeptide(L)'
;MRGANALYEGHRLMLPGLKDRATATCRGCRYYVLILGREENKPACLATLDLYLTGERRVPGELQARDFIWLAGKEALVKAVEKVRPERQACGFYCPRE
;
A
#
# COMPACT_ATOMS: atom_id res chain seq x y z
N MET A 1 3.09 -40.14 -23.56
CA MET A 1 2.17 -39.34 -22.71
C MET A 1 3.02 -38.60 -21.70
N ARG A 2 3.08 -37.26 -21.80
CA ARG A 2 3.91 -36.43 -20.90
C ARG A 2 3.30 -36.49 -19.51
N GLY A 3 4.04 -37.06 -18.55
CA GLY A 3 3.64 -37.11 -17.16
C GLY A 3 3.39 -35.70 -16.66
N ALA A 4 2.11 -35.40 -16.39
CA ALA A 4 1.73 -34.19 -15.68
C ALA A 4 2.44 -34.25 -14.32
N ASN A 5 3.29 -33.25 -14.07
CA ASN A 5 4.13 -33.19 -12.90
C ASN A 5 3.25 -32.80 -11.70
N ALA A 6 2.54 -33.78 -11.14
CA ALA A 6 1.53 -33.61 -10.09
C ALA A 6 2.07 -32.89 -8.84
N LEU A 7 3.39 -32.97 -8.59
CA LEU A 7 4.10 -32.24 -7.54
C LEU A 7 4.11 -30.71 -7.75
N TYR A 8 3.95 -30.24 -9.00
CA TYR A 8 3.89 -28.81 -9.33
C TYR A 8 2.46 -28.26 -9.22
N GLU A 9 1.44 -29.10 -9.41
CA GLU A 9 0.03 -28.70 -9.33
C GLU A 9 -0.47 -28.63 -7.89
N GLY A 10 0.03 -29.50 -7.00
CA GLY A 10 -0.36 -29.55 -5.58
C GLY A 10 0.10 -28.36 -4.71
N HIS A 11 1.08 -27.57 -5.17
CA HIS A 11 1.63 -26.44 -4.40
C HIS A 11 1.00 -25.07 -4.73
N ARG A 12 -0.03 -25.01 -5.57
CA ARG A 12 -0.78 -23.77 -5.81
C ARG A 12 -1.88 -23.55 -4.77
N LEU A 13 -1.53 -23.58 -3.48
CA LEU A 13 -2.32 -22.91 -2.46
C LEU A 13 -2.11 -21.40 -2.61
N MET A 14 -2.71 -20.81 -3.65
CA MET A 14 -2.76 -19.36 -3.76
C MET A 14 -3.88 -18.87 -2.84
N LEU A 15 -3.48 -18.33 -1.69
CA LEU A 15 -4.41 -17.66 -0.78
C LEU A 15 -5.19 -16.58 -1.55
N PRO A 16 -6.51 -16.44 -1.32
CA PRO A 16 -7.29 -15.34 -1.88
C PRO A 16 -6.60 -13.99 -1.60
N GLY A 17 -6.44 -13.14 -2.62
CA GLY A 17 -5.71 -11.86 -2.53
C GLY A 17 -4.17 -11.95 -2.67
N LEU A 18 -3.58 -13.15 -2.68
CA LEU A 18 -2.14 -13.34 -2.94
C LEU A 18 -1.78 -13.03 -4.40
N LYS A 19 -2.67 -13.39 -5.34
CA LYS A 19 -2.47 -13.13 -6.77
C LYS A 19 -2.39 -11.64 -7.07
N ASP A 20 -3.31 -10.86 -6.52
CA ASP A 20 -3.41 -9.42 -6.81
C ASP A 20 -2.19 -8.67 -6.29
N ARG A 21 -1.70 -9.01 -5.09
CA ARG A 21 -0.47 -8.42 -4.54
C ARG A 21 0.82 -8.97 -5.15
N ALA A 22 0.79 -10.14 -5.80
CA ALA A 22 1.97 -10.76 -6.41
C ALA A 22 2.44 -10.00 -7.65
N THR A 23 1.50 -9.42 -8.39
CA THR A 23 1.77 -8.66 -9.61
C THR A 23 1.60 -7.16 -9.44
N ALA A 24 0.94 -6.70 -8.36
CA ALA A 24 0.79 -5.28 -8.06
C ALA A 24 2.01 -4.67 -7.36
N THR A 25 2.17 -3.36 -7.53
CA THR A 25 3.15 -2.55 -6.83
C THR A 25 2.50 -1.69 -5.76
N CYS A 26 3.30 -1.17 -4.82
CA CYS A 26 2.80 -0.26 -3.79
C CYS A 26 2.12 0.98 -4.39
N ARG A 27 2.60 1.46 -5.54
CA ARG A 27 1.99 2.59 -6.28
C ARG A 27 0.54 2.34 -6.71
N GLY A 28 0.20 1.09 -7.03
CA GLY A 28 -1.16 0.68 -7.37
C GLY A 28 -2.10 0.52 -6.18
N CYS A 29 -1.63 0.75 -4.95
CA CYS A 29 -2.43 0.61 -3.75
C CYS A 29 -3.35 1.83 -3.53
N ARG A 30 -4.53 1.58 -2.97
CA ARG A 30 -5.45 2.61 -2.47
C ARG A 30 -4.79 3.52 -1.44
N TYR A 31 -3.95 2.97 -0.56
CA TYR A 31 -3.25 3.73 0.49
C TYR A 31 -2.03 4.52 0.02
N TYR A 32 -1.68 4.45 -1.26
CA TYR A 32 -0.58 5.23 -1.83
C TYR A 32 -1.07 6.66 -2.09
N VAL A 33 -0.50 7.63 -1.36
CA VAL A 33 -0.93 9.03 -1.44
C VAL A 33 0.28 9.92 -1.60
N LEU A 34 0.14 10.98 -2.39
CA LEU A 34 1.16 12.01 -2.50
C LEU A 34 0.97 13.04 -1.37
N ILE A 35 1.98 13.18 -0.51
CA ILE A 35 2.02 14.23 0.49
C ILE A 35 2.60 15.48 -0.14
N LEU A 36 1.80 16.55 -0.15
CA LEU A 36 2.18 17.85 -0.67
C LEU A 36 2.93 18.63 0.42
N GLY A 37 4.24 18.76 0.25
CA GLY A 37 5.08 19.61 1.09
C GLY A 37 5.20 21.02 0.52
N ARG A 38 5.91 21.88 1.25
CA ARG A 38 6.20 23.24 0.79
C ARG A 38 7.26 23.28 -0.31
N GLU A 39 8.28 22.42 -0.17
CA GLU A 39 9.44 22.36 -1.07
C GLU A 39 9.40 21.12 -1.96
N GLU A 40 8.92 19.99 -1.43
CA GLU A 40 8.89 18.72 -2.14
C GLU A 40 7.60 17.96 -1.88
N ASN A 41 7.19 17.18 -2.87
CA ASN A 41 6.07 16.25 -2.75
C ASN A 41 6.64 14.84 -2.59
N LYS A 42 6.21 14.14 -1.55
CA LYS A 42 6.71 12.79 -1.24
C LYS A 42 5.57 11.79 -1.17
N PRO A 43 5.71 10.60 -1.77
CA PRO A 43 4.73 9.55 -1.58
C PRO A 43 4.74 9.06 -0.14
N ALA A 44 3.59 8.66 0.37
CA ALA A 44 3.41 8.08 1.68
C ALA A 44 2.37 6.97 1.66
N CYS A 45 2.46 6.06 2.63
CA CYS A 45 1.50 4.98 2.83
C CYS A 45 0.53 5.34 3.97
N LEU A 46 -0.74 5.61 3.67
CA LEU A 46 -1.74 5.96 4.69
C LEU A 46 -2.21 4.77 5.53
N ALA A 47 -1.87 3.54 5.16
CA ALA A 47 -2.07 2.36 6.00
C ALA A 47 -1.14 2.32 7.24
N THR A 48 -0.38 3.38 7.52
CA THR A 48 0.26 3.58 8.84
C THR A 48 -0.67 4.24 9.84
N LEU A 49 -1.82 4.75 9.40
CA LEU A 49 -2.80 5.41 10.25
C LEU A 49 -4.07 4.55 10.30
N ASP A 50 -4.50 4.22 11.51
CA ASP A 50 -5.64 3.32 11.73
C ASP A 50 -6.93 3.87 11.10
N LEU A 51 -7.18 5.17 11.19
CA LEU A 51 -8.34 5.85 10.60
C LEU A 51 -8.51 5.63 9.09
N TYR A 52 -7.41 5.40 8.34
CA TYR A 52 -7.49 5.03 6.93
C TYR A 52 -7.50 3.52 6.75
N LEU A 53 -6.77 2.77 7.58
CA LEU A 53 -6.68 1.32 7.51
C LEU A 53 -8.02 0.63 7.81
N THR A 54 -8.74 1.09 8.83
CA THR A 54 -10.07 0.59 9.22
C THR A 54 -11.18 1.02 8.27
N GLY A 55 -10.90 1.99 7.39
CA GLY A 55 -11.89 2.56 6.48
C GLY A 55 -12.82 3.59 7.13
N GLU A 56 -12.54 4.02 8.37
CA GLU A 56 -13.28 5.11 9.04
C GLU A 56 -13.27 6.40 8.21
N ARG A 57 -12.15 6.67 7.53
CA ARG A 57 -12.02 7.78 6.59
C ARG A 57 -11.62 7.29 5.19
N ARG A 58 -12.21 7.89 4.16
CA ARG A 58 -11.79 7.68 2.78
C ARG A 58 -10.35 8.17 2.58
N VAL A 59 -9.56 7.37 1.89
CA VAL A 59 -8.18 7.71 1.51
C VAL A 59 -8.22 8.81 0.44
N PRO A 60 -7.63 10.00 0.70
CA PRO A 60 -7.56 11.06 -0.30
C PRO A 60 -6.51 10.73 -1.37
N GLY A 61 -6.64 11.30 -2.58
CA GLY A 61 -5.63 11.14 -3.63
C GLY A 61 -4.32 11.87 -3.32
N GLU A 62 -4.43 13.01 -2.63
CA GLU A 62 -3.33 13.88 -2.21
C GLU A 62 -3.64 14.45 -0.82
N LEU A 63 -2.62 14.74 -0.01
CA LEU A 63 -2.78 15.26 1.34
C LEU A 63 -1.69 16.27 1.66
N GLN A 64 -2.03 17.41 2.26
CA GLN A 64 -1.00 18.38 2.63
C GLN A 64 -0.20 17.88 3.85
N ALA A 65 1.12 18.10 3.85
CA ALA A 65 1.98 17.71 4.96
C ALA A 65 1.52 18.32 6.30
N ARG A 66 1.04 19.58 6.28
CA ARG A 66 0.51 20.25 7.47
C ARG A 66 -0.73 19.53 8.04
N ASP A 67 -1.63 19.08 7.17
CA ASP A 67 -2.88 18.43 7.57
C ASP A 67 -2.57 17.03 8.11
N PHE A 68 -1.62 16.33 7.49
CA PHE A 68 -1.11 15.06 8.00
C PHE A 68 -0.52 15.23 9.40
N ILE A 69 0.39 16.21 9.58
CA ILE A 69 1.04 16.46 10.88
C ILE A 69 0.01 16.82 11.94
N TRP A 70 -1.00 17.61 11.59
CA TRP A 70 -2.07 17.95 12.52
C TRP A 70 -2.92 16.72 12.92
N LEU A 71 -3.17 15.80 11.97
CA LEU A 71 -3.95 14.58 12.20
C LEU A 71 -3.21 13.51 13.01
N ALA A 72 -1.92 13.29 12.73
CA ALA A 72 -1.19 12.11 13.21
C ALA A 72 0.19 12.42 13.80
N GLY A 73 0.64 13.66 13.74
CA GLY A 73 1.96 14.07 14.20
C GLY A 73 3.07 13.88 13.17
N LYS A 74 4.21 14.53 13.45
CA LYS A 74 5.39 14.52 12.58
C LYS A 74 6.03 13.13 12.47
N GLU A 75 6.09 12.37 13.57
CA GLU A 75 6.69 11.04 13.57
C GLU A 75 5.91 10.05 12.68
N ALA A 76 4.59 10.14 12.68
CA ALA A 76 3.75 9.33 11.83
C ALA A 76 3.97 9.66 10.34
N LEU A 77 4.20 10.94 10.01
CA LEU A 77 4.52 11.35 8.65
C LEU A 77 5.82 10.72 8.16
N VAL A 78 6.87 10.75 8.98
CA VAL A 78 8.16 10.12 8.66
C VAL A 78 7.96 8.62 8.41
N LYS A 79 7.28 7.91 9.31
CA LYS A 79 6.98 6.47 9.15
C LYS A 79 6.18 6.19 7.87
N ALA A 80 5.21 7.04 7.52
CA ALA A 80 4.37 6.87 6.34
C ALA A 80 5.18 7.02 5.04
N VAL A 81 6.08 7.99 4.99
CA VAL A 81 7.01 8.22 3.87
C VAL A 81 8.05 7.09 3.80
N GLU A 82 8.57 6.62 4.93
CA GLU A 82 9.56 5.54 4.96
C GLU A 82 8.97 4.17 4.62
N LYS A 83 7.69 3.91 4.93
CA LYS A 83 7.02 2.64 4.62
C LYS A 83 6.77 2.46 3.12
N VAL A 84 6.58 3.54 2.38
CA VAL A 84 6.21 3.45 0.95
C VAL A 84 7.39 2.94 0.12
N ARG A 85 7.10 2.04 -0.81
CA ARG A 85 8.07 1.48 -1.76
C ARG A 85 7.44 1.43 -3.15
N PRO A 86 7.37 2.56 -3.88
CA PRO A 86 6.51 2.71 -5.06
C PRO A 86 6.73 1.62 -6.12
N GLU A 87 8.00 1.32 -6.40
CA GLU A 87 8.43 0.38 -7.45
C GLU A 87 8.59 -1.07 -6.93
N ARG A 88 8.36 -1.33 -5.64
CA ARG A 88 8.41 -2.69 -5.10
C ARG A 88 7.03 -3.34 -5.12
N GLN A 89 7.05 -4.67 -5.10
CA GLN A 89 5.86 -5.49 -4.91
C GLN A 89 5.03 -4.99 -3.72
N ALA A 90 3.71 -5.03 -3.89
CA ALA A 90 2.78 -4.57 -2.89
C ALA A 90 2.91 -5.33 -1.55
N CYS A 91 2.75 -4.61 -0.44
CA CYS A 91 2.90 -5.19 0.89
C CYS A 91 1.63 -5.93 1.36
N GLY A 92 1.65 -6.49 2.57
CA GLY A 92 0.50 -7.18 3.16
C GLY A 92 -0.76 -6.33 3.33
N PHE A 93 -0.64 -5.00 3.31
CA PHE A 93 -1.75 -4.05 3.38
C PHE A 93 -2.24 -3.60 2.00
N TYR A 94 -1.86 -4.31 0.93
CA TYR A 94 -2.31 -3.96 -0.40
C TYR A 94 -3.83 -3.99 -0.49
N CYS A 95 -4.39 -2.89 -0.96
CA CYS A 95 -5.80 -2.77 -1.30
C CYS A 95 -5.86 -2.17 -2.71
N PRO A 96 -6.49 -2.84 -3.69
CA PRO A 96 -6.61 -2.31 -5.04
C PRO A 96 -7.41 -1.00 -5.04
N ARG A 97 -7.12 -0.12 -6.01
CA ARG A 97 -7.96 1.06 -6.26
C ARG A 97 -9.20 0.59 -7.02
N GLU A 98 -10.36 0.78 -6.43
CA GLU A 98 -11.67 0.63 -7.09
C GLU A 98 -11.96 1.83 -7.99
#